data_AF-A0A5C5VFH7-F1
#
_entry.id   AF-A0A5C5VFH7-F1
#
_cell.length_a   1.000
_cell.length_b   1.000
_cell.length_c   1.000
_cell.angle_alpha   90.00
_cell.angle_beta   90.00
_cell.angle_gamma   90.00
#
_symmetry.space_group_name_H-M   'P 1'
#
loop_
_entity.id
_entity.type
_entity.pdbx_description
1 polymer ?
#
loop_
_entity_poly.entity_id
_entity_poly.type
_entity_poly.pdbx_seq_one_letter_code
_entity_poly.pdbx_strand_id
1 'polypeptide(L)'
;MQRAYTHSILDQFRDQQVRYAPREKRLEQIEAAERLVAEIDPDKKYPFDFVFFRITGYRPAEDSLFKIQGEDLLHDLRLFIEDLSDATDLPADAMGEPVLTVDQLAEQFNVSTKTISRWREQGLVSRRFVFDGRKRVGFLRSSVDRFVQSNRDRVERGARFSQLTDEQRNELLEQARRLASDGSCQAEVSRQLAKRSGRSVETIRAALKQFDQKHPDLAIFPDVKGPLKDSQRAKIYRDSRRGVSVDKLTKRYGRTKTTIYRVINEVRAQRIMELDLDYIPNPRFTRKGADNACLGEMPESDQPAKKVRRPSDLPPYLASLYEMPLLTREQEGHLFRKYNYLKHKAAKLREELDVERPKSALMDEIEQMSEQAVEVKNQIARCNLRLVVSIAKRHVSADQNFFELVSDGNMSLLRAIEKFDFARGNKFSTYASWAIMKNFARTIPGEFKHRDRFRTSHDELFAATEERRDNPLIHESAQKDREAKITRLLRKLDEREQQIVSSRFGLDHSKEPLTLKEVGAEMGVTKERIRQIEVRALNKLRAAAKEEKISLEI
;
A
#
# COMPACT_ATOMS: atom_id res chain seq x y z
N MET A 1 -41.34 7.51 -1.48
CA MET A 1 -42.56 7.25 -2.26
C MET A 1 -43.67 8.04 -1.58
N GLN A 2 -44.10 9.16 -2.15
CA GLN A 2 -45.19 9.96 -1.58
C GLN A 2 -46.46 9.12 -1.69
N ARG A 3 -46.94 8.64 -0.53
CA ARG A 3 -48.16 7.83 -0.41
C ARG A 3 -49.39 8.71 -0.18
N ALA A 4 -49.25 10.01 -0.45
CA ALA A 4 -50.27 11.00 -0.22
C ALA A 4 -51.09 11.17 -1.50
N TYR A 5 -52.41 11.22 -1.34
CA TYR A 5 -53.32 11.67 -2.37
C TYR A 5 -53.04 13.15 -2.65
N THR A 6 -53.01 13.53 -3.92
CA THR A 6 -52.87 14.92 -4.35
C THR A 6 -54.13 15.71 -4.01
N HIS A 7 -55.30 15.06 -4.10
CA HIS A 7 -56.59 15.69 -3.82
C HIS A 7 -57.28 15.07 -2.60
N SER A 8 -57.61 15.92 -1.62
CA SER A 8 -58.31 15.52 -0.38
C SER A 8 -59.69 14.90 -0.62
N ILE A 9 -60.34 15.22 -1.74
CA ILE A 9 -61.67 14.69 -2.08
C ILE A 9 -61.59 13.19 -2.42
N LEU A 10 -60.57 12.76 -3.18
CA LEU A 10 -60.35 11.35 -3.48
C LEU A 10 -59.90 10.57 -2.24
N ASP A 11 -59.16 11.22 -1.35
CA ASP A 11 -58.77 10.65 -0.05
C ASP A 11 -59.99 10.37 0.85
N GLN A 12 -60.91 11.34 0.96
CA GLN A 12 -62.16 11.18 1.69
C GLN A 12 -63.07 10.12 1.06
N PHE A 13 -63.15 10.10 -0.28
CA PHE A 13 -63.91 9.09 -1.01
C PHE A 13 -63.36 7.68 -0.77
N ARG A 14 -62.03 7.51 -0.81
CA ARG A 14 -61.36 6.26 -0.43
C ARG A 14 -61.74 5.82 0.97
N ASP A 15 -61.67 6.71 1.96
CA ASP A 15 -61.99 6.38 3.36
C ASP A 15 -63.43 5.92 3.54
N GLN A 16 -64.38 6.51 2.81
CA GLN A 16 -65.77 6.07 2.80
C GLN A 16 -65.92 4.66 2.21
N GLN A 17 -65.30 4.38 1.06
CA GLN A 17 -65.40 3.06 0.43
C GLN A 17 -64.70 1.97 1.25
N VAL A 18 -63.53 2.25 1.81
CA VAL A 18 -62.79 1.28 2.64
C VAL A 18 -63.56 0.92 3.92
N ARG A 19 -64.25 1.88 4.55
CA ARG A 19 -64.97 1.67 5.82
C ARG A 19 -66.34 1.04 5.66
N TYR A 20 -67.09 1.43 4.62
CA TYR A 20 -68.53 1.11 4.55
C TYR A 20 -68.92 0.22 3.36
N ALA A 21 -68.10 0.08 2.32
CA ALA A 21 -68.46 -0.72 1.17
C ALA A 21 -68.27 -2.25 1.42
N PRO A 22 -69.27 -3.09 1.08
CA PRO A 22 -69.12 -4.55 1.09
C PRO A 22 -67.97 -5.02 0.21
N ARG A 23 -67.41 -6.21 0.51
CA ARG A 23 -66.26 -6.79 -0.20
C ARG A 23 -66.49 -6.89 -1.72
N GLU A 24 -67.67 -7.33 -2.14
CA GLU A 24 -68.05 -7.45 -3.56
C GLU A 24 -68.10 -6.09 -4.27
N LYS A 25 -68.65 -5.07 -3.60
CA LYS A 25 -68.69 -3.71 -4.13
C LYS A 25 -67.30 -3.09 -4.26
N ARG A 26 -66.39 -3.38 -3.33
CA ARG A 26 -64.99 -2.93 -3.43
C ARG A 26 -64.28 -3.56 -4.62
N LEU A 27 -64.55 -4.82 -4.93
CA LEU A 27 -64.03 -5.50 -6.12
C LEU A 27 -64.54 -4.86 -7.42
N GLU A 28 -65.85 -4.61 -7.52
CA GLU A 28 -66.45 -3.90 -8.66
C GLU A 28 -65.83 -2.51 -8.86
N GLN A 29 -65.62 -1.77 -7.76
CA GLN A 29 -65.01 -0.44 -7.78
C GLN A 29 -63.54 -0.47 -8.18
N ILE A 30 -62.77 -1.47 -7.77
CA ILE A 30 -61.38 -1.67 -8.22
C ILE A 30 -61.35 -1.86 -9.74
N GLU A 31 -62.20 -2.73 -10.29
CA GLU A 31 -62.26 -2.97 -11.74
C GLU A 31 -62.78 -1.76 -12.52
N ALA A 32 -63.72 -1.01 -11.95
CA ALA A 32 -64.21 0.23 -12.54
C ALA A 32 -63.13 1.33 -12.56
N ALA A 33 -62.39 1.49 -11.45
CA ALA A 33 -61.27 2.41 -11.37
C ALA A 33 -60.14 2.05 -12.34
N GLU A 34 -59.84 0.76 -12.51
CA GLU A 34 -58.84 0.31 -13.49
C GLU A 34 -59.21 0.61 -14.94
N ARG A 35 -60.49 0.44 -15.29
CA ARG A 35 -60.99 0.84 -16.61
C ARG A 35 -60.89 2.35 -16.79
N LEU A 36 -61.23 3.11 -15.77
CA LEU A 36 -61.14 4.57 -15.80
C LEU A 36 -59.68 5.06 -15.98
N VAL A 37 -58.70 4.42 -15.32
CA VAL A 37 -57.27 4.73 -15.50
C VAL A 37 -56.83 4.56 -16.96
N ALA A 38 -57.40 3.62 -17.71
CA ALA A 38 -57.07 3.41 -19.12
C ALA A 38 -57.72 4.46 -20.07
N GLU A 39 -58.75 5.18 -19.62
CA GLU A 39 -59.52 6.14 -20.42
C GLU A 39 -59.12 7.60 -20.18
N ILE A 40 -58.45 7.89 -19.05
CA ILE A 40 -58.06 9.25 -18.67
C ILE A 40 -56.88 9.73 -19.51
N ASP A 41 -57.04 10.93 -20.04
CA ASP A 41 -56.01 11.69 -20.74
C ASP A 41 -55.29 12.60 -19.70
N PRO A 42 -53.96 12.45 -19.50
CA PRO A 42 -53.21 13.23 -18.51
C PRO A 42 -53.36 14.75 -18.65
N ASP A 43 -53.55 15.23 -19.89
CA ASP A 43 -53.58 16.66 -20.20
C ASP A 43 -54.95 17.30 -19.99
N LYS A 44 -56.01 16.48 -19.78
CA LYS A 44 -57.39 16.95 -19.61
C LYS A 44 -57.78 17.09 -18.15
N LYS A 45 -58.78 17.92 -17.88
CA LYS A 45 -59.39 18.11 -16.56
C LYS A 45 -60.73 17.38 -16.47
N TYR A 46 -60.91 16.59 -15.42
CA TYR A 46 -62.09 15.77 -15.21
C TYR A 46 -62.87 16.24 -13.98
N PRO A 47 -64.19 16.50 -14.09
CA PRO A 47 -65.04 16.77 -12.92
C PRO A 47 -65.05 15.58 -11.96
N PHE A 48 -65.08 15.83 -10.64
CA PHE A 48 -65.13 14.75 -9.66
C PHE A 48 -66.37 13.86 -9.82
N ASP A 49 -67.53 14.43 -10.19
CA ASP A 49 -68.77 13.64 -10.35
C ASP A 49 -68.68 12.62 -11.47
N PHE A 50 -67.91 12.95 -12.52
CA PHE A 50 -67.60 12.00 -13.59
C PHE A 50 -66.79 10.82 -13.05
N VAL A 51 -65.76 11.10 -12.24
CA VAL A 51 -64.92 10.07 -11.61
C VAL A 51 -65.75 9.22 -10.65
N PHE A 52 -66.56 9.85 -9.80
CA PHE A 52 -67.44 9.19 -8.84
C PHE A 52 -68.46 8.28 -9.53
N PHE A 53 -69.11 8.77 -10.59
CA PHE A 53 -70.05 7.99 -11.38
C PHE A 53 -69.39 6.80 -12.08
N ARG A 54 -68.18 6.99 -12.64
CA ARG A 54 -67.45 5.92 -13.32
C ARG A 54 -67.01 4.82 -12.37
N ILE A 55 -66.71 5.13 -11.11
CA ILE A 55 -66.29 4.16 -10.09
C ILE A 55 -67.49 3.48 -9.40
N THR A 56 -68.53 4.24 -9.05
CA THR A 56 -69.64 3.74 -8.22
C THR A 56 -70.90 3.38 -9.01
N GLY A 57 -71.06 3.92 -10.23
CA GLY A 57 -72.30 3.83 -11.02
C GLY A 57 -73.41 4.79 -10.58
N TYR A 58 -73.22 5.57 -9.51
CA TYR A 58 -74.21 6.52 -8.99
C TYR A 58 -73.83 7.96 -9.32
N ARG A 59 -74.82 8.81 -9.62
CA ARG A 59 -74.60 10.25 -9.75
C ARG A 59 -74.76 10.92 -8.38
N PRO A 60 -73.80 11.75 -7.93
CA PRO A 60 -73.95 12.51 -6.70
C PRO A 60 -75.09 13.54 -6.83
N ALA A 61 -75.69 13.92 -5.70
CA ALA A 61 -76.84 14.82 -5.66
C ALA A 61 -76.48 16.31 -5.88
N GLU A 62 -75.20 16.66 -5.75
CA GLU A 62 -74.66 18.00 -6.01
C GLU A 62 -73.62 17.91 -7.13
N ASP A 63 -73.71 18.81 -8.11
CA ASP A 63 -72.70 18.95 -9.16
C ASP A 63 -71.44 19.61 -8.54
N SER A 64 -70.37 18.84 -8.42
CA SER A 64 -69.07 19.33 -8.02
C SER A 64 -68.45 20.16 -9.14
N LEU A 65 -68.31 21.47 -8.91
CA LEU A 65 -67.53 22.37 -9.76
C LEU A 65 -66.02 22.03 -9.75
N PHE A 66 -65.59 21.07 -8.92
CA PHE A 66 -64.20 20.69 -8.76
C PHE A 66 -63.71 19.81 -9.90
N LYS A 67 -62.65 20.25 -10.59
CA LYS A 67 -62.02 19.52 -11.69
C LYS A 67 -60.60 19.11 -11.32
N ILE A 68 -60.29 17.83 -11.47
CA ILE A 68 -59.00 17.22 -11.20
C ILE A 68 -58.19 17.17 -12.49
N GLN A 69 -56.91 17.53 -12.44
CA GLN A 69 -56.01 17.35 -13.57
C GLN A 69 -55.78 15.86 -13.84
N GLY A 70 -55.76 15.44 -15.11
CA GLY A 70 -55.64 14.03 -15.48
C GLY A 70 -54.41 13.34 -14.91
N GLU A 71 -53.25 14.00 -14.88
CA GLU A 71 -52.03 13.48 -14.26
C GLU A 71 -52.21 13.20 -12.76
N ASP A 72 -52.76 14.15 -12.00
CA ASP A 72 -53.03 13.98 -10.57
C ASP A 72 -54.10 12.91 -10.31
N LEU A 73 -55.12 12.86 -11.19
CA LEU A 73 -56.18 11.87 -11.12
C LEU A 73 -55.65 10.45 -11.34
N LEU A 74 -54.73 10.25 -12.29
CA LEU A 74 -54.08 8.96 -12.54
C LEU A 74 -53.26 8.49 -11.32
N HIS A 75 -52.54 9.42 -10.68
CA HIS A 75 -51.82 9.14 -9.43
C HIS A 75 -52.77 8.73 -8.31
N ASP A 76 -53.82 9.51 -8.07
CA ASP A 76 -54.78 9.28 -6.98
C ASP A 76 -55.62 8.01 -7.21
N LEU A 77 -56.04 7.71 -8.45
CA LEU A 77 -56.77 6.49 -8.78
C LEU A 77 -55.91 5.24 -8.58
N ARG A 78 -54.61 5.30 -8.84
CA ARG A 78 -53.71 4.19 -8.58
C ARG A 78 -53.61 3.91 -7.07
N LEU A 79 -53.48 4.95 -6.24
CA LEU A 79 -53.49 4.80 -4.79
C LEU A 79 -54.84 4.24 -4.30
N PHE A 80 -55.94 4.71 -4.87
CA PHE A 80 -57.29 4.23 -4.57
C PHE A 80 -57.44 2.73 -4.82
N ILE A 81 -56.94 2.22 -5.96
CA ILE A 81 -56.92 0.79 -6.30
C ILE A 81 -56.04 0.00 -5.31
N GLU A 82 -54.86 0.52 -4.97
CA GLU A 82 -53.95 -0.12 -4.01
C GLU A 82 -54.58 -0.21 -2.60
N ASP A 83 -55.24 0.84 -2.12
CA ASP A 83 -55.83 0.90 -0.78
C ASP A 83 -57.10 0.04 -0.68
N LEU A 84 -57.97 0.06 -1.71
CA LEU A 84 -59.14 -0.82 -1.74
C LEU A 84 -58.76 -2.29 -1.85
N SER A 85 -57.74 -2.62 -2.63
CA SER A 85 -57.25 -4.01 -2.72
C SER A 85 -56.59 -4.46 -1.40
N ASP A 86 -55.88 -3.57 -0.69
CA ASP A 86 -55.33 -3.86 0.64
C ASP A 86 -56.45 -4.18 1.65
N ALA A 87 -57.55 -3.44 1.62
CA ALA A 87 -58.68 -3.64 2.52
C ALA A 87 -59.50 -4.92 2.23
N THR A 88 -59.34 -5.52 1.05
CA THR A 88 -60.19 -6.62 0.55
C THR A 88 -59.55 -8.00 0.78
N ASP A 89 -58.29 -8.05 1.19
CA ASP A 89 -57.51 -9.26 1.49
C ASP A 89 -57.62 -10.31 0.37
N LEU A 90 -57.24 -9.93 -0.85
CA LEU A 90 -57.34 -10.78 -2.02
C LEU A 90 -56.23 -11.84 -2.05
N PRO A 91 -56.55 -13.15 -2.03
CA PRO A 91 -55.54 -14.19 -2.27
C PRO A 91 -55.08 -14.15 -3.72
N ALA A 92 -53.77 -14.26 -3.96
CA ALA A 92 -53.24 -14.29 -5.33
C ALA A 92 -53.80 -15.47 -6.16
N ASP A 93 -54.04 -16.62 -5.51
CA ASP A 93 -54.50 -17.86 -6.15
C ASP A 93 -56.01 -17.85 -6.50
N ALA A 94 -56.77 -16.88 -5.96
CA ALA A 94 -58.20 -16.75 -6.24
C ALA A 94 -58.50 -15.92 -7.49
N MET A 95 -57.46 -15.40 -8.16
CA MET A 95 -57.61 -14.63 -9.40
C MET A 95 -57.65 -15.57 -10.60
N GLY A 96 -58.55 -15.30 -11.55
CA GLY A 96 -58.66 -16.06 -12.82
C GLY A 96 -57.51 -15.85 -13.80
N GLU A 97 -56.43 -15.16 -13.39
CA GLU A 97 -55.23 -14.91 -14.20
C GLU A 97 -53.96 -14.86 -13.32
N PRO A 98 -52.76 -15.10 -13.90
CA PRO A 98 -51.51 -15.06 -13.14
C PRO A 98 -51.22 -13.68 -12.55
N VAL A 99 -50.87 -13.65 -11.25
CA VAL A 99 -50.42 -12.46 -10.54
C VAL A 99 -48.89 -12.45 -10.47
N LEU A 100 -48.25 -11.46 -11.08
CA LEU A 100 -46.79 -11.30 -11.08
C LEU A 100 -46.34 -10.38 -9.95
N THR A 101 -45.29 -10.77 -9.24
CA THR A 101 -44.62 -9.89 -8.26
C THR A 101 -43.69 -8.88 -8.95
N VAL A 102 -43.26 -7.85 -8.20
CA VAL A 102 -42.28 -6.86 -8.70
C VAL A 102 -40.99 -7.52 -9.21
N ASP A 103 -40.52 -8.55 -8.51
CA ASP A 103 -39.27 -9.24 -8.85
C ASP A 103 -39.43 -10.10 -10.11
N GLN A 104 -40.53 -10.87 -10.19
CA GLN A 104 -40.85 -11.66 -11.39
C GLN A 104 -41.05 -10.77 -12.63
N LEU A 105 -41.65 -9.59 -12.46
CA LEU A 105 -41.83 -8.63 -13.56
C LEU A 105 -40.50 -8.01 -13.99
N ALA A 106 -39.62 -7.70 -13.04
CA ALA A 106 -38.28 -7.19 -13.32
C ALA A 106 -37.44 -8.21 -14.10
N GLU A 107 -37.51 -9.48 -13.73
CA GLU A 107 -36.84 -10.59 -14.41
C GLU A 107 -37.41 -10.82 -15.82
N GLN A 108 -38.74 -10.88 -15.96
CA GLN A 108 -39.41 -11.10 -17.24
C GLN A 108 -39.02 -10.07 -18.32
N PHE A 109 -38.85 -8.80 -17.93
CA PHE A 109 -38.51 -7.71 -18.86
C PHE A 109 -37.02 -7.37 -18.88
N ASN A 110 -36.17 -8.10 -18.13
CA ASN A 110 -34.74 -7.82 -17.96
C ASN A 110 -34.46 -6.35 -17.57
N VAL A 111 -35.21 -5.85 -16.59
CA VAL A 111 -35.09 -4.48 -16.08
C VAL A 111 -34.90 -4.47 -14.56
N SER A 112 -34.39 -3.36 -14.02
CA SER A 112 -34.28 -3.21 -12.56
C SER A 112 -35.65 -3.05 -11.88
N THR A 113 -35.77 -3.44 -10.61
CA THR A 113 -36.96 -3.17 -9.77
C THR A 113 -37.28 -1.67 -9.65
N LYS A 114 -36.27 -0.79 -9.80
CA LYS A 114 -36.45 0.66 -9.91
C LYS A 114 -37.16 1.07 -11.20
N THR A 115 -36.92 0.37 -12.29
CA THR A 115 -37.61 0.59 -13.57
C THR A 115 -39.09 0.22 -13.44
N ILE A 116 -39.40 -0.91 -12.78
CA ILE A 116 -40.78 -1.31 -12.49
C ILE A 116 -41.46 -0.26 -11.59
N SER A 117 -40.76 0.27 -10.59
CA SER A 117 -41.29 1.35 -9.73
C SER A 117 -41.63 2.62 -10.54
N ARG A 118 -40.80 2.98 -11.53
CA ARG A 118 -41.09 4.09 -12.46
C ARG A 118 -42.25 3.79 -13.39
N TRP A 119 -42.42 2.55 -13.85
CA TRP A 119 -43.58 2.18 -14.68
C TRP A 119 -44.89 2.34 -13.90
N ARG A 120 -44.88 2.06 -12.59
CA ARG A 120 -46.04 2.31 -11.72
C ARG A 120 -46.41 3.79 -11.65
N GLU A 121 -45.43 4.68 -11.57
CA GLU A 121 -45.67 6.14 -11.60
C GLU A 121 -46.21 6.60 -12.96
N GLN A 122 -46.03 5.80 -14.02
CA GLN A 122 -46.43 6.11 -15.38
C GLN A 122 -47.69 5.36 -15.84
N GLY A 123 -48.47 4.79 -14.91
CA GLY A 123 -49.76 4.18 -15.21
C GLY A 123 -49.77 2.65 -15.23
N LEU A 124 -48.70 1.95 -14.82
CA LEU A 124 -48.78 0.52 -14.52
C LEU A 124 -49.55 0.32 -13.21
N VAL A 125 -50.80 -0.16 -13.33
CA VAL A 125 -51.66 -0.42 -12.18
C VAL A 125 -51.14 -1.61 -11.39
N SER A 126 -51.08 -1.45 -10.07
CA SER A 126 -50.77 -2.54 -9.13
C SER A 126 -51.87 -2.70 -8.10
N ARG A 127 -52.09 -3.94 -7.66
CA ARG A 127 -52.99 -4.28 -6.55
C ARG A 127 -52.19 -4.89 -5.39
N ARG A 128 -52.75 -4.90 -4.18
CA ARG A 128 -52.22 -5.67 -3.06
C ARG A 128 -52.88 -7.04 -2.98
N PHE A 129 -52.05 -8.09 -2.97
CA PHE A 129 -52.48 -9.48 -2.84
C PHE A 129 -51.81 -10.14 -1.64
N VAL A 130 -52.47 -11.14 -1.08
CA VAL A 130 -51.94 -12.02 -0.04
C VAL A 130 -51.24 -13.20 -0.73
N PHE A 131 -49.91 -13.26 -0.57
CA PHE A 131 -49.06 -14.39 -0.99
C PHE A 131 -48.53 -15.07 0.28
N ASP A 132 -48.78 -16.36 0.46
CA ASP A 132 -48.29 -17.14 1.61
C ASP A 132 -48.55 -16.44 2.96
N GLY A 133 -49.74 -15.86 3.14
CA GLY A 133 -50.12 -15.10 4.34
C GLY A 133 -49.48 -13.71 4.49
N ARG A 134 -48.69 -13.24 3.51
CA ARG A 134 -48.08 -11.89 3.50
C ARG A 134 -48.60 -11.03 2.35
N LYS A 135 -48.99 -9.79 2.66
CA LYS A 135 -49.47 -8.82 1.66
C LYS A 135 -48.33 -8.24 0.83
N ARG A 136 -48.29 -8.53 -0.47
CA ARG A 136 -47.30 -7.96 -1.42
C ARG A 136 -48.02 -7.22 -2.55
N VAL A 137 -47.28 -6.33 -3.20
CA VAL A 137 -47.73 -5.68 -4.44
C VAL A 137 -47.62 -6.68 -5.58
N GLY A 138 -48.72 -6.88 -6.30
CA GLY A 138 -48.78 -7.76 -7.47
C GLY A 138 -49.44 -7.07 -8.65
N PHE A 139 -49.14 -7.61 -9.83
CA PHE A 139 -49.64 -7.12 -11.12
C PHE A 139 -50.39 -8.23 -11.81
N LEU A 140 -51.62 -7.96 -12.22
CA LEU A 140 -52.37 -8.86 -13.07
C LEU A 140 -51.74 -8.91 -14.46
N ARG A 141 -51.70 -10.09 -15.07
CA ARG A 141 -51.13 -10.27 -16.41
C ARG A 141 -51.79 -9.36 -17.44
N SER A 142 -53.12 -9.26 -17.40
CA SER A 142 -53.92 -8.36 -18.23
C SER A 142 -53.51 -6.89 -18.10
N SER A 143 -53.16 -6.44 -16.89
CA SER A 143 -52.73 -5.07 -16.60
C SER A 143 -51.32 -4.79 -17.13
N VAL A 144 -50.41 -5.78 -17.03
CA VAL A 144 -49.06 -5.70 -17.60
C VAL A 144 -49.12 -5.65 -19.13
N ASP A 145 -49.88 -6.56 -19.74
CA ASP A 145 -49.97 -6.66 -21.20
C ASP A 145 -50.58 -5.38 -21.81
N ARG A 146 -51.61 -4.81 -21.16
CA ARG A 146 -52.19 -3.51 -21.57
C ARG A 146 -51.18 -2.37 -21.46
N PHE A 147 -50.43 -2.29 -20.36
CA PHE A 147 -49.39 -1.26 -20.19
C PHE A 147 -48.29 -1.38 -21.26
N VAL A 148 -47.85 -2.61 -21.57
CA VAL A 148 -46.83 -2.87 -22.60
C VAL A 148 -47.34 -2.49 -23.98
N GLN A 149 -48.61 -2.80 -24.31
CA GLN A 149 -49.22 -2.44 -25.59
C GLN A 149 -49.26 -0.93 -25.80
N SER A 150 -49.63 -0.17 -24.76
CA SER A 150 -49.67 1.31 -24.81
C SER A 150 -48.29 1.97 -24.76
N ASN A 151 -47.24 1.26 -24.30
CA ASN A 151 -45.90 1.83 -24.06
C ASN A 151 -44.74 1.04 -24.72
N ARG A 152 -45.01 0.38 -25.85
CA ARG A 152 -44.08 -0.56 -26.51
C ARG A 152 -42.65 -0.01 -26.69
N ASP A 153 -42.52 1.20 -27.23
CA ASP A 153 -41.21 1.85 -27.46
C ASP A 153 -40.42 2.15 -26.18
N ARG A 154 -41.10 2.27 -25.03
CA ARG A 154 -40.48 2.53 -23.72
C ARG A 154 -39.99 1.24 -23.08
N VAL A 155 -40.80 0.18 -23.16
CA VAL A 155 -40.46 -1.14 -22.63
C VAL A 155 -39.25 -1.72 -23.39
N GLU A 156 -39.23 -1.59 -24.73
CA GLU A 156 -38.08 -2.01 -25.55
C GLU A 156 -36.79 -1.23 -25.23
N ARG A 157 -36.89 0.09 -24.94
CA ARG A 157 -35.73 0.88 -24.51
C ARG A 157 -35.23 0.51 -23.11
N GLY A 158 -36.14 0.19 -22.20
CA GLY A 158 -35.80 -0.28 -20.85
C GLY A 158 -35.05 -1.60 -20.87
N ALA A 159 -35.47 -2.54 -21.72
CA ALA A 159 -34.85 -3.86 -21.87
C ALA A 159 -33.45 -3.82 -22.50
N ARG A 160 -33.12 -2.78 -23.29
CA ARG A 160 -31.77 -2.58 -23.87
C ARG A 160 -30.72 -2.11 -22.86
N PHE A 161 -31.12 -1.76 -21.65
CA PHE A 161 -30.20 -1.31 -20.60
C PHE A 161 -29.48 -2.50 -19.95
N SER A 162 -28.45 -3.04 -20.60
CA SER A 162 -27.56 -4.03 -20.00
C SER A 162 -26.41 -3.37 -19.24
N GLN A 163 -26.08 -3.88 -18.05
CA GLN A 163 -24.94 -3.42 -17.27
C GLN A 163 -23.62 -3.76 -17.98
N LEU A 164 -22.61 -2.89 -17.87
CA LEU A 164 -21.27 -3.16 -18.37
C LEU A 164 -20.61 -4.27 -17.55
N THR A 165 -20.16 -5.32 -18.23
CA THR A 165 -19.28 -6.32 -17.63
C THR A 165 -17.91 -5.69 -17.32
N ASP A 166 -17.16 -6.29 -16.41
CA ASP A 166 -15.85 -5.78 -16.01
C ASP A 166 -14.84 -5.80 -17.18
N GLU A 167 -14.92 -6.81 -18.05
CA GLU A 167 -14.12 -6.90 -19.28
C GLU A 167 -14.41 -5.74 -20.25
N GLN A 168 -15.68 -5.47 -20.54
CA GLN A 168 -16.10 -4.37 -21.40
C GLN A 168 -15.67 -3.01 -20.83
N ARG A 169 -15.69 -2.87 -19.49
CA ARG A 169 -15.23 -1.65 -18.82
C ARG A 169 -13.73 -1.46 -19.03
N ASN A 170 -12.93 -2.52 -18.90
CA ASN A 170 -11.48 -2.46 -19.07
C ASN A 170 -11.10 -2.11 -20.51
N GLU A 171 -11.73 -2.73 -21.51
CA GLU A 171 -11.49 -2.40 -22.92
C GLU A 171 -11.82 -0.94 -23.24
N LEU A 172 -12.92 -0.42 -22.72
CA LEU A 172 -13.29 1.00 -22.90
C LEU A 172 -12.25 1.94 -22.28
N LEU A 173 -11.69 1.59 -21.12
CA LEU A 173 -10.67 2.40 -20.44
C LEU A 173 -9.35 2.41 -21.20
N GLU A 174 -8.90 1.27 -21.73
CA GLU A 174 -7.69 1.22 -22.56
C GLU A 174 -7.83 2.04 -23.84
N GLN A 175 -8.98 1.95 -24.52
CA GLN A 175 -9.24 2.74 -25.71
C GLN A 175 -9.35 4.24 -25.41
N ALA A 176 -10.00 4.60 -24.29
CA ALA A 176 -10.08 5.98 -23.84
C ALA A 176 -8.68 6.57 -23.57
N ARG A 177 -7.75 5.79 -22.99
CA ARG A 177 -6.36 6.21 -22.78
C ARG A 177 -5.62 6.51 -24.07
N ARG A 178 -5.78 5.65 -25.09
CA ARG A 178 -5.15 5.86 -26.41
C ARG A 178 -5.68 7.13 -27.08
N LEU A 179 -6.99 7.35 -27.06
CA LEU A 179 -7.58 8.56 -27.63
C LEU A 179 -7.21 9.83 -26.84
N ALA A 180 -7.08 9.73 -25.52
CA ALA A 180 -6.61 10.84 -24.69
C ALA A 180 -5.12 11.16 -24.93
N SER A 181 -4.27 10.16 -25.21
CA SER A 181 -2.87 10.40 -25.55
C SER A 181 -2.68 11.13 -26.87
N ASP A 182 -3.62 10.95 -27.81
CA ASP A 182 -3.66 11.67 -29.10
C ASP A 182 -4.17 13.12 -28.97
N GLY A 183 -4.55 13.53 -27.74
CA GLY A 183 -4.94 14.91 -27.43
C GLY A 183 -6.44 15.19 -27.53
N SER A 184 -7.27 14.17 -27.72
CA SER A 184 -8.74 14.35 -27.77
C SER A 184 -9.32 14.69 -26.40
N CYS A 185 -10.32 15.57 -26.37
CA CYS A 185 -11.00 15.98 -25.14
C CYS A 185 -12.01 14.90 -24.66
N GLN A 186 -12.35 14.91 -23.37
CA GLN A 186 -13.27 13.92 -22.76
C GLN A 186 -14.61 13.78 -23.52
N ALA A 187 -15.16 14.90 -24.00
CA ALA A 187 -16.43 14.91 -24.74
C ALA A 187 -16.32 14.26 -26.13
N GLU A 188 -15.15 14.36 -26.76
CA GLU A 188 -14.86 13.74 -28.05
C GLU A 188 -14.59 12.24 -27.90
N VAL A 189 -13.79 11.87 -26.91
CA VAL A 189 -13.54 10.46 -26.55
C VAL A 189 -14.84 9.75 -26.18
N SER A 190 -15.70 10.38 -25.36
CA SER A 190 -17.01 9.81 -25.00
C SER A 190 -17.91 9.58 -26.22
N ARG A 191 -17.88 10.50 -27.22
CA ARG A 191 -18.67 10.36 -28.45
C ARG A 191 -18.15 9.26 -29.37
N GLN A 192 -16.82 9.16 -29.53
CA GLN A 192 -16.22 8.13 -30.37
C GLN A 192 -16.41 6.72 -29.80
N LEU A 193 -16.21 6.57 -28.48
CA LEU A 193 -16.46 5.30 -27.81
C LEU A 193 -17.94 4.91 -27.82
N ALA A 194 -18.86 5.89 -27.75
CA ALA A 194 -20.30 5.63 -27.86
C ALA A 194 -20.69 5.07 -29.22
N LYS A 195 -20.15 5.63 -30.31
CA LYS A 195 -20.37 5.13 -31.67
C LYS A 195 -19.87 3.70 -31.85
N ARG A 196 -18.71 3.35 -31.27
CA ARG A 196 -18.11 2.01 -31.43
C ARG A 196 -18.74 0.94 -30.55
N SER A 197 -19.11 1.30 -29.32
CA SER A 197 -19.71 0.35 -28.36
C SER A 197 -21.22 0.21 -28.51
N GLY A 198 -21.87 1.05 -29.33
CA GLY A 198 -23.33 1.10 -29.47
C GLY A 198 -24.04 1.58 -28.20
N ARG A 199 -23.34 2.23 -27.27
CA ARG A 199 -23.86 2.69 -25.97
C ARG A 199 -24.13 4.19 -25.98
N SER A 200 -24.89 4.65 -24.99
CA SER A 200 -25.13 6.08 -24.81
C SER A 200 -23.84 6.82 -24.41
N VAL A 201 -23.70 8.05 -24.91
CA VAL A 201 -22.56 8.93 -24.58
C VAL A 201 -22.47 9.17 -23.08
N GLU A 202 -23.61 9.27 -22.40
CA GLU A 202 -23.65 9.53 -20.96
C GLU A 202 -23.19 8.33 -20.13
N THR A 203 -23.50 7.10 -20.56
CA THR A 203 -23.03 5.88 -19.89
C THR A 203 -21.50 5.79 -19.90
N ILE A 204 -20.88 6.10 -21.03
CA ILE A 204 -19.41 6.07 -21.17
C ILE A 204 -18.78 7.22 -20.39
N ARG A 205 -19.35 8.42 -20.49
CA ARG A 205 -18.90 9.58 -19.72
C ARG A 205 -18.94 9.30 -18.22
N ALA A 206 -20.03 8.71 -17.72
CA ALA A 206 -20.18 8.35 -16.31
C ALA A 206 -19.15 7.28 -15.90
N ALA A 207 -18.93 6.26 -16.73
CA ALA A 207 -17.91 5.23 -16.47
C ALA A 207 -16.49 5.81 -16.40
N LEU A 208 -16.12 6.68 -17.33
CA LEU A 208 -14.82 7.36 -17.35
C LEU A 208 -14.65 8.27 -16.12
N LYS A 209 -15.67 9.06 -15.79
CA LYS A 209 -15.65 9.95 -14.62
C LYS A 209 -15.53 9.16 -13.31
N GLN A 210 -16.25 8.05 -13.19
CA GLN A 210 -16.19 7.19 -12.01
C GLN A 210 -14.80 6.55 -11.87
N PHE A 211 -14.17 6.16 -12.99
CA PHE A 211 -12.80 5.65 -12.99
C PHE A 211 -11.79 6.71 -12.54
N ASP A 212 -11.86 7.92 -13.13
CA ASP A 212 -10.95 9.03 -12.79
C ASP A 212 -11.08 9.47 -11.32
N GLN A 213 -12.29 9.38 -10.75
CA GLN A 213 -12.53 9.64 -9.32
C GLN A 213 -11.95 8.54 -8.41
N LYS A 214 -12.10 7.26 -8.80
CA LYS A 214 -11.58 6.13 -8.01
C LYS A 214 -10.06 5.97 -8.10
N HIS A 215 -9.46 6.39 -9.21
CA HIS A 215 -8.03 6.25 -9.47
C HIS A 215 -7.39 7.60 -9.88
N PRO A 216 -7.19 8.54 -8.95
CA PRO A 216 -6.70 9.89 -9.27
C PRO A 216 -5.30 9.92 -9.89
N ASP A 217 -4.44 8.96 -9.56
CA ASP A 217 -3.07 8.87 -10.07
C ASP A 217 -3.00 8.29 -11.50
N LEU A 218 -4.06 7.60 -11.92
CA LEU A 218 -4.21 6.96 -13.24
C LEU A 218 -5.35 7.58 -14.07
N ALA A 219 -5.82 8.77 -13.67
CA ALA A 219 -6.92 9.46 -14.31
C ALA A 219 -6.62 9.71 -15.80
N ILE A 220 -7.57 9.34 -16.65
CA ILE A 220 -7.51 9.52 -18.10
C ILE A 220 -7.76 11.00 -18.42
N PHE A 221 -8.73 11.62 -17.74
CA PHE A 221 -9.02 13.06 -17.84
C PHE A 221 -8.91 13.70 -16.45
N PRO A 222 -7.70 14.10 -16.01
CA PRO A 222 -7.52 14.75 -14.72
C PRO A 222 -8.34 16.03 -14.63
N ASP A 223 -8.96 16.27 -13.47
CA ASP A 223 -9.93 17.36 -13.29
C ASP A 223 -9.30 18.73 -13.56
N VAL A 224 -9.58 19.28 -14.74
CA VAL A 224 -8.98 20.50 -15.28
C VAL A 224 -9.51 21.75 -14.55
N LYS A 225 -10.32 21.66 -13.49
CA LYS A 225 -10.84 22.87 -12.81
C LYS A 225 -10.39 23.05 -11.35
N GLY A 226 -9.73 22.05 -10.75
CA GLY A 226 -9.22 22.14 -9.37
C GLY A 226 -7.80 22.70 -9.24
N PRO A 227 -7.36 23.04 -8.01
CA PRO A 227 -5.95 23.31 -7.72
C PRO A 227 -5.09 22.10 -8.10
N LEU A 228 -3.92 22.35 -8.71
CA LEU A 228 -3.00 21.29 -9.08
C LEU A 228 -2.46 20.61 -7.81
N LYS A 229 -2.54 19.28 -7.74
CA LYS A 229 -1.95 18.50 -6.65
C LYS A 229 -0.43 18.61 -6.68
N ASP A 230 0.23 18.42 -5.53
CA ASP A 230 1.70 18.47 -5.43
C ASP A 230 2.40 17.47 -6.36
N SER A 231 1.83 16.28 -6.54
CA SER A 231 2.34 15.28 -7.50
C SER A 231 2.32 15.78 -8.95
N GLN A 232 1.28 16.52 -9.34
CA GLN A 232 1.17 17.13 -10.67
C GLN A 232 2.14 18.29 -10.83
N ARG A 233 2.28 19.13 -9.80
CA ARG A 233 3.23 20.26 -9.77
C ARG A 233 4.68 19.77 -9.95
N ALA A 234 5.07 18.73 -9.22
CA ALA A 234 6.39 18.11 -9.34
C ALA A 234 6.62 17.50 -10.74
N LYS A 235 5.59 16.92 -11.36
CA LYS A 235 5.66 16.37 -12.72
C LYS A 235 5.81 17.45 -13.79
N ILE A 236 5.07 18.56 -13.67
CA ILE A 236 5.20 19.72 -14.55
C ILE A 236 6.64 20.25 -14.55
N TYR A 237 7.22 20.43 -13.37
CA TYR A 237 8.62 20.88 -13.24
C TYR A 237 9.62 19.87 -13.85
N ARG A 238 9.45 18.58 -13.58
CA ARG A 238 10.32 17.53 -14.14
C ARG A 238 10.27 17.46 -15.67
N ASP A 239 9.07 17.55 -16.25
CA ASP A 239 8.88 17.54 -17.70
C ASP A 239 9.49 18.81 -18.34
N SER A 240 9.35 19.97 -17.68
CA SER A 240 9.99 21.22 -18.12
C SER A 240 11.52 21.11 -18.11
N ARG A 241 12.13 20.53 -17.06
CA ARG A 241 13.58 20.31 -16.98
C ARG A 241 14.11 19.34 -18.05
N ARG A 242 13.26 18.44 -18.56
CA ARG A 242 13.58 17.52 -19.67
C ARG A 242 13.44 18.15 -21.06
N GLY A 243 13.11 19.45 -21.14
CA GLY A 243 12.97 20.16 -22.41
C GLY A 243 11.58 20.04 -23.05
N VAL A 244 10.55 19.59 -22.33
CA VAL A 244 9.17 19.64 -22.85
C VAL A 244 8.72 21.10 -22.90
N SER A 245 8.27 21.55 -24.07
CA SER A 245 7.82 22.94 -24.25
C SER A 245 6.60 23.26 -23.38
N VAL A 246 6.53 24.50 -22.90
CA VAL A 246 5.41 24.99 -22.08
C VAL A 246 4.09 24.87 -22.82
N ASP A 247 4.07 25.02 -24.15
CA ASP A 247 2.87 24.80 -24.96
C ASP A 247 2.33 23.37 -24.83
N LYS A 248 3.19 22.36 -24.86
CA LYS A 248 2.76 20.96 -24.65
C LYS A 248 2.24 20.75 -23.23
N LEU A 249 2.87 21.37 -22.24
CA LEU A 249 2.41 21.30 -20.84
C LEU A 249 1.03 21.97 -20.67
N THR A 250 0.80 23.12 -21.29
CA THR A 250 -0.52 23.79 -21.24
C THR A 250 -1.63 22.93 -21.81
N LYS A 251 -1.40 22.25 -22.94
CA LYS A 251 -2.36 21.31 -23.55
C LYS A 251 -2.58 20.09 -22.65
N ARG A 252 -1.52 19.49 -22.14
CA ARG A 252 -1.57 18.27 -21.31
C ARG A 252 -2.35 18.45 -20.00
N TYR A 253 -2.16 19.59 -19.33
CA TYR A 253 -2.78 19.86 -18.03
C TYR A 253 -3.99 20.80 -18.14
N GLY A 254 -4.33 21.29 -19.33
CA GLY A 254 -5.43 22.23 -19.56
C GLY A 254 -5.29 23.51 -18.72
N ARG A 255 -4.09 24.09 -18.67
CA ARG A 255 -3.75 25.27 -17.85
C ARG A 255 -3.17 26.37 -18.72
N THR A 256 -3.31 27.62 -18.28
CA THR A 256 -2.70 28.76 -18.97
C THR A 256 -1.17 28.73 -18.87
N LYS A 257 -0.47 29.33 -19.84
CA LYS A 257 1.00 29.46 -19.81
C LYS A 257 1.47 30.09 -18.50
N THR A 258 0.81 31.16 -18.06
CA THR A 258 1.10 31.86 -16.79
C THR A 258 0.99 30.93 -15.59
N THR A 259 -0.02 30.07 -15.54
CA THR A 259 -0.18 29.10 -14.44
C THR A 259 0.95 28.07 -14.45
N ILE A 260 1.33 27.57 -15.63
CA ILE A 260 2.44 26.62 -15.75
C ILE A 260 3.76 27.27 -15.30
N TYR A 261 4.08 28.47 -15.77
CA TYR A 261 5.28 29.20 -15.32
C TYR A 261 5.28 29.45 -13.82
N ARG A 262 4.14 29.87 -13.24
CA ARG A 262 4.00 30.04 -11.79
C ARG A 262 4.30 28.75 -11.03
N VAL A 263 3.73 27.62 -11.45
CA VAL A 263 3.96 26.32 -10.83
C VAL A 263 5.43 25.90 -10.93
N ILE A 264 6.06 26.09 -12.09
CA ILE A 264 7.48 25.81 -12.29
C ILE A 264 8.31 26.64 -11.30
N ASN A 265 8.06 27.94 -11.21
CA ASN A 265 8.80 28.85 -10.34
C ASN A 265 8.58 28.56 -8.86
N GLU A 266 7.36 28.24 -8.44
CA GLU A 266 7.06 27.86 -7.05
C GLU A 266 7.80 26.56 -6.65
N VAL A 267 7.77 25.53 -7.51
CA VAL A 267 8.50 24.28 -7.26
C VAL A 267 10.02 24.50 -7.27
N ARG A 268 10.49 25.40 -8.14
CA ARG A 268 11.90 25.78 -8.21
C ARG A 268 12.36 26.48 -6.93
N ALA A 269 11.58 27.44 -6.45
CA ALA A 269 11.85 28.15 -5.20
C ALA A 269 11.90 27.19 -3.99
N GLN A 270 10.94 26.27 -3.89
CA GLN A 270 10.95 25.23 -2.85
C GLN A 270 12.24 24.39 -2.87
N ARG A 271 12.68 23.96 -4.06
CA ARG A 271 13.94 23.20 -4.22
C ARG A 271 15.17 24.01 -3.84
N ILE A 272 15.20 25.32 -4.14
CA ILE A 272 16.29 26.21 -3.74
C ILE A 272 16.38 26.29 -2.21
N MET A 273 15.24 26.30 -1.51
CA MET A 273 15.22 26.26 -0.04
C MET A 273 15.79 24.96 0.54
N GLU A 274 15.67 23.85 -0.19
CA GLU A 274 16.22 22.54 0.19
C GLU A 274 17.72 22.37 -0.12
N LEU A 275 18.36 23.33 -0.82
CA LEU A 275 19.79 23.25 -1.14
C LEU A 275 20.64 23.32 0.13
N ASP A 276 21.62 22.41 0.24
CA ASP A 276 22.70 22.50 1.23
C ASP A 276 23.67 23.62 0.84
N LEU A 277 23.42 24.80 1.40
CA LEU A 277 24.24 26.00 1.23
C LEU A 277 25.03 26.35 2.50
N ASP A 278 25.24 25.39 3.39
CA ASP A 278 26.01 25.60 4.62
C ASP A 278 27.46 25.99 4.30
N TYR A 279 27.93 27.10 4.86
CA TYR A 279 29.27 27.62 4.59
C TYR A 279 29.98 27.98 5.89
N ILE A 280 31.30 28.04 5.85
CA ILE A 280 32.13 28.45 6.98
C ILE A 280 32.31 29.97 6.92
N PRO A 281 31.82 30.75 7.90
CA PRO A 281 31.94 32.20 7.85
C PRO A 281 33.39 32.67 7.79
N ASN A 282 33.69 33.59 6.88
CA ASN A 282 35.01 34.20 6.76
C ASN A 282 34.88 35.71 6.56
N PRO A 283 35.57 36.56 7.37
CA PRO A 283 35.51 38.01 7.23
C PRO A 283 35.87 38.51 5.81
N ARG A 284 36.72 37.77 5.08
CA ARG A 284 37.14 38.14 3.71
C ARG A 284 35.98 38.16 2.72
N PHE A 285 34.89 37.45 2.98
CA PHE A 285 33.73 37.38 2.07
C PHE A 285 32.86 38.64 2.09
N THR A 286 33.00 39.48 3.11
CA THR A 286 32.23 40.73 3.25
C THR A 286 32.98 41.97 2.75
N ARG A 287 34.26 41.82 2.36
CA ARG A 287 35.09 42.94 1.92
C ARG A 287 34.75 43.35 0.48
N LYS A 288 34.89 44.64 0.17
CA LYS A 288 34.81 45.14 -1.21
C LYS A 288 35.88 44.44 -2.07
N GLY A 289 35.48 43.87 -3.20
CA GLY A 289 36.36 43.09 -4.08
C GLY A 289 36.49 41.59 -3.75
N ALA A 290 35.67 41.07 -2.83
CA ALA A 290 35.68 39.64 -2.49
C ALA A 290 35.37 38.72 -3.69
N ASP A 291 34.49 39.15 -4.60
CA ASP A 291 34.16 38.42 -5.83
C ASP A 291 35.44 38.13 -6.65
N ASN A 292 36.21 39.16 -6.99
CA ASN A 292 37.44 39.00 -7.78
C ASN A 292 38.50 38.17 -7.05
N ALA A 293 38.65 38.36 -5.74
CA ALA A 293 39.65 37.64 -4.96
C ALA A 293 39.31 36.14 -4.76
N CYS A 294 38.02 35.80 -4.66
CA CYS A 294 37.57 34.43 -4.38
C CYS A 294 37.23 33.64 -5.65
N LEU A 295 36.73 34.31 -6.69
CA LEU A 295 36.32 33.69 -7.96
C LEU A 295 37.36 33.82 -9.08
N GLY A 296 38.48 34.51 -8.83
CA GLY A 296 39.56 34.68 -9.79
C GLY A 296 40.15 33.37 -10.32
N GLU A 297 41.13 33.48 -11.22
CA GLU A 297 41.74 32.32 -11.84
C GLU A 297 42.56 31.49 -10.84
N MET A 298 42.69 30.20 -11.13
CA MET A 298 43.48 29.29 -10.32
C MET A 298 44.96 29.68 -10.45
N PRO A 299 45.71 29.80 -9.33
CA PRO A 299 47.13 30.17 -9.40
C PRO A 299 47.93 29.13 -10.18
N GLU A 300 48.82 29.60 -11.05
CA GLU A 300 49.77 28.77 -11.78
C GLU A 300 50.74 28.08 -10.79
N SER A 301 51.15 26.87 -11.13
CA SER A 301 52.13 26.13 -10.32
C SER A 301 53.51 26.37 -10.90
N ASP A 302 54.39 27.02 -10.13
CA ASP A 302 55.81 27.21 -10.48
C ASP A 302 56.59 25.87 -10.55
N GLN A 303 56.02 24.78 -10.01
CA GLN A 303 56.63 23.46 -10.04
C GLN A 303 56.05 22.60 -11.18
N PRO A 304 56.90 21.92 -11.97
CA PRO A 304 56.43 21.01 -13.02
C PRO A 304 55.63 19.87 -12.39
N ALA A 305 54.49 19.54 -13.00
CA ALA A 305 53.64 18.44 -12.55
C ALA A 305 54.45 17.14 -12.50
N LYS A 306 54.74 16.64 -11.30
CA LYS A 306 55.41 15.36 -11.12
C LYS A 306 54.55 14.26 -11.74
N LYS A 307 55.01 13.63 -12.82
CA LYS A 307 54.37 12.45 -13.42
C LYS A 307 54.35 11.33 -12.38
N VAL A 308 53.18 11.08 -11.78
CA VAL A 308 53.08 9.99 -10.81
C VAL A 308 52.88 8.68 -11.55
N ARG A 309 53.70 7.69 -11.22
CA ARG A 309 53.61 6.34 -11.80
C ARG A 309 52.28 5.70 -11.41
N ARG A 310 51.57 5.16 -12.40
CA ARG A 310 50.37 4.34 -12.19
C ARG A 310 50.79 3.05 -11.50
N PRO A 311 50.23 2.70 -10.32
CA PRO A 311 50.48 1.40 -9.72
C PRO A 311 49.93 0.29 -10.63
N SER A 312 50.73 -0.74 -10.91
CA SER A 312 50.35 -1.87 -11.78
C SER A 312 49.19 -2.70 -11.22
N ASP A 313 49.06 -2.75 -9.90
CA ASP A 313 48.16 -3.68 -9.19
C ASP A 313 46.75 -3.12 -8.99
N LEU A 314 46.46 -1.92 -9.53
CA LEU A 314 45.16 -1.26 -9.38
C LEU A 314 44.27 -1.52 -10.60
N PRO A 315 42.97 -1.83 -10.39
CA PRO A 315 41.99 -1.92 -11.47
C PRO A 315 41.97 -0.67 -12.38
N PRO A 316 41.64 -0.81 -13.69
CA PRO A 316 41.68 0.28 -14.66
C PRO A 316 40.88 1.54 -14.27
N TYR A 317 39.73 1.35 -13.61
CA TYR A 317 38.90 2.45 -13.11
C TYR A 317 39.60 3.28 -12.01
N LEU A 318 40.40 2.64 -11.14
CA LEU A 318 41.17 3.35 -10.11
C LEU A 318 42.48 3.93 -10.67
N ALA A 319 43.01 3.34 -11.74
CA ALA A 319 44.19 3.85 -12.42
C ALA A 319 43.92 5.20 -13.12
N SER A 320 42.72 5.43 -13.65
CA SER A 320 42.33 6.73 -14.25
C SER A 320 42.37 7.89 -13.24
N LEU A 321 42.19 7.60 -11.95
CA LEU A 321 42.30 8.60 -10.87
C LEU A 321 43.71 9.21 -10.77
N TYR A 322 44.73 8.51 -11.26
CA TYR A 322 46.12 8.98 -11.24
C TYR A 322 46.46 9.93 -12.40
N GLU A 323 45.53 10.14 -13.34
CA GLU A 323 45.70 11.09 -14.45
C GLU A 323 45.56 12.54 -14.02
N MET A 324 44.81 12.80 -12.94
CA MET A 324 44.64 14.15 -12.39
C MET A 324 45.87 14.59 -11.59
N PRO A 325 46.39 15.81 -11.84
CA PRO A 325 47.52 16.36 -11.08
C PRO A 325 47.11 16.65 -9.62
N LEU A 326 48.09 16.52 -8.72
CA LEU A 326 47.92 16.88 -7.32
C LEU A 326 47.95 18.41 -7.18
N LEU A 327 47.09 18.93 -6.30
CA LEU A 327 47.00 20.35 -6.03
C LEU A 327 48.19 20.82 -5.19
N THR A 328 48.71 22.02 -5.50
CA THR A 328 49.64 22.73 -4.61
C THR A 328 48.88 23.31 -3.40
N ARG A 329 49.60 23.76 -2.38
CA ARG A 329 48.98 24.38 -1.19
C ARG A 329 48.16 25.62 -1.54
N GLU A 330 48.64 26.40 -2.50
CA GLU A 330 47.96 27.62 -2.95
C GLU A 330 46.73 27.32 -3.79
N GLN A 331 46.82 26.34 -4.69
CA GLN A 331 45.68 25.86 -5.47
C GLN A 331 44.59 25.25 -4.58
N GLU A 332 44.98 24.44 -3.60
CA GLU A 332 44.07 23.89 -2.60
C GLU A 332 43.35 25.01 -1.83
N GLY A 333 44.11 25.97 -1.28
CA GLY A 333 43.54 27.13 -0.59
C GLY A 333 42.63 27.98 -1.48
N HIS A 334 42.98 28.15 -2.76
CA HIS A 334 42.14 28.84 -3.73
C HIS A 334 40.82 28.10 -3.99
N LEU A 335 40.84 26.80 -4.25
CA LEU A 335 39.64 26.01 -4.53
C LEU A 335 38.70 25.95 -3.34
N PHE A 336 39.21 25.74 -2.12
CA PHE A 336 38.38 25.74 -0.92
C PHE A 336 37.82 27.14 -0.60
N ARG A 337 38.59 28.20 -0.86
CA ARG A 337 38.09 29.58 -0.76
C ARG A 337 36.97 29.84 -1.75
N LYS A 338 37.15 29.46 -3.01
CA LYS A 338 36.17 29.59 -4.10
C LYS A 338 34.88 28.83 -3.77
N TYR A 339 35.01 27.55 -3.38
CA TYR A 339 33.90 26.70 -2.97
C TYR A 339 33.08 27.32 -1.83
N ASN A 340 33.75 27.72 -0.75
CA ASN A 340 33.08 28.28 0.42
C ASN A 340 32.45 29.65 0.13
N TYR A 341 33.07 30.46 -0.73
CA TYR A 341 32.52 31.74 -1.17
C TYR A 341 31.28 31.60 -2.05
N LEU A 342 31.27 30.63 -2.97
CA LEU A 342 30.09 30.33 -3.80
C LEU A 342 28.89 29.92 -2.94
N LYS A 343 29.10 29.05 -1.93
CA LYS A 343 28.05 28.70 -0.96
C LYS A 343 27.58 29.92 -0.16
N HIS A 344 28.51 30.78 0.30
CA HIS A 344 28.16 32.03 0.99
C HIS A 344 27.29 32.97 0.14
N LYS A 345 27.65 33.16 -1.13
CA LYS A 345 26.91 34.03 -2.05
C LYS A 345 25.52 33.45 -2.36
N ALA A 346 25.44 32.15 -2.66
CA ALA A 346 24.18 31.46 -2.86
C ALA A 346 23.28 31.53 -1.61
N ALA A 347 23.84 31.37 -0.41
CA ALA A 347 23.11 31.48 0.85
C ALA A 347 22.54 32.89 1.07
N LYS A 348 23.33 33.94 0.82
CA LYS A 348 22.85 35.33 0.91
C LYS A 348 21.75 35.64 -0.11
N LEU A 349 21.91 35.23 -1.35
CA LEU A 349 20.88 35.41 -2.38
C LEU A 349 19.59 34.63 -2.02
N ARG A 350 19.72 33.47 -1.37
CA ARG A 350 18.57 32.70 -0.86
C ARG A 350 17.84 33.43 0.26
N GLU A 351 18.53 34.19 1.12
CA GLU A 351 17.88 35.01 2.16
C GLU A 351 17.03 36.15 1.56
N GLU A 352 17.41 36.64 0.38
CA GLU A 352 16.66 37.68 -0.37
C GLU A 352 15.47 37.12 -1.17
N LEU A 353 15.36 35.79 -1.29
CA LEU A 353 14.34 35.13 -2.11
C LEU A 353 13.00 35.05 -1.36
N ASP A 354 11.99 35.73 -1.90
CA ASP A 354 10.60 35.56 -1.48
C ASP A 354 10.00 34.28 -2.11
N VAL A 355 9.60 33.33 -1.26
CA VAL A 355 9.03 32.04 -1.67
C VAL A 355 7.62 32.20 -2.24
N GLU A 356 6.87 33.22 -1.82
CA GLU A 356 5.52 33.48 -2.35
C GLU A 356 5.56 34.18 -3.71
N ARG A 357 6.61 34.99 -3.95
CA ARG A 357 6.80 35.72 -5.20
C ARG A 357 8.23 35.53 -5.74
N PRO A 358 8.57 34.30 -6.18
CA PRO A 358 9.92 33.99 -6.60
C PRO A 358 10.29 34.68 -7.91
N LYS A 359 11.36 35.47 -7.88
CA LYS A 359 11.93 36.14 -9.06
C LYS A 359 12.82 35.17 -9.83
N SER A 360 12.56 34.97 -11.13
CA SER A 360 13.34 34.03 -11.96
C SER A 360 14.83 34.34 -11.96
N ALA A 361 15.20 35.61 -12.20
CA ALA A 361 16.61 36.00 -12.29
C ALA A 361 17.40 35.69 -11.01
N LEU A 362 16.80 35.92 -9.84
CA LEU A 362 17.44 35.60 -8.55
C LEU A 362 17.61 34.08 -8.37
N MET A 363 16.59 33.30 -8.77
CA MET A 363 16.70 31.83 -8.75
C MET A 363 17.76 31.31 -9.73
N ASP A 364 17.88 31.92 -10.91
CA ASP A 364 18.91 31.62 -11.91
C ASP A 364 20.32 31.83 -11.32
N GLU A 365 20.53 32.96 -10.63
CA GLU A 365 21.80 33.26 -9.96
C GLU A 365 22.12 32.27 -8.82
N ILE A 366 21.16 31.93 -7.96
CA ILE A 366 21.36 30.97 -6.86
C ILE A 366 21.75 29.60 -7.41
N GLU A 367 21.02 29.11 -8.42
CA GLU A 367 21.29 27.82 -9.04
C GLU A 367 22.66 27.81 -9.73
N GLN A 368 23.02 28.89 -10.44
CA GLN A 368 24.34 29.02 -11.07
C GLN A 368 25.47 28.97 -10.04
N MET A 369 25.36 29.72 -8.93
CA MET A 369 26.37 29.71 -7.87
C MET A 369 26.47 28.33 -7.19
N SER A 370 25.32 27.66 -6.98
CA SER A 370 25.28 26.32 -6.42
C SER A 370 25.89 25.27 -7.36
N GLU A 371 25.62 25.35 -8.66
CA GLU A 371 26.20 24.45 -9.67
C GLU A 371 27.72 24.61 -9.74
N GLN A 372 28.21 25.85 -9.78
CA GLN A 372 29.64 26.14 -9.72
C GLN A 372 30.27 25.61 -8.42
N ALA A 373 29.58 25.70 -7.27
CA ALA A 373 30.09 25.15 -6.02
C ALA A 373 30.24 23.61 -6.10
N VAL A 374 29.28 22.93 -6.74
CA VAL A 374 29.33 21.48 -6.98
C VAL A 374 30.48 21.12 -7.92
N GLU A 375 30.72 21.89 -8.98
CA GLU A 375 31.84 21.69 -9.89
C GLU A 375 33.19 21.81 -9.16
N VAL A 376 33.38 22.86 -8.36
CA VAL A 376 34.60 23.05 -7.56
C VAL A 376 34.76 21.93 -6.54
N LYS A 377 33.67 21.50 -5.86
CA LYS A 377 33.69 20.35 -4.95
C LYS A 377 34.13 19.07 -5.68
N ASN A 378 33.60 18.82 -6.87
CA ASN A 378 33.97 17.67 -7.69
C ASN A 378 35.43 17.71 -8.13
N GLN A 379 35.95 18.89 -8.45
CA GLN A 379 37.37 19.09 -8.75
C GLN A 379 38.26 18.77 -7.55
N ILE A 380 37.94 19.32 -6.37
CA ILE A 380 38.65 19.03 -5.12
C ILE A 380 38.63 17.53 -4.81
N ALA A 381 37.45 16.90 -4.94
CA ALA A 381 37.29 15.47 -4.70
C ALA A 381 38.20 14.65 -5.64
N ARG A 382 38.12 14.87 -6.95
CA ARG A 382 38.91 14.15 -7.97
C ARG A 382 40.42 14.22 -7.71
N CYS A 383 40.94 15.39 -7.33
CA CYS A 383 42.36 15.54 -6.98
C CYS A 383 42.78 14.76 -5.73
N ASN A 384 41.84 14.43 -4.84
CA ASN A 384 42.09 13.80 -3.54
C ASN A 384 41.63 12.33 -3.44
N LEU A 385 40.97 11.75 -4.45
CA LEU A 385 40.55 10.33 -4.43
C LEU A 385 41.72 9.36 -4.21
N ARG A 386 42.90 9.73 -4.70
CA ARG A 386 44.14 8.94 -4.55
C ARG A 386 44.57 8.79 -3.08
N LEU A 387 44.23 9.76 -2.23
CA LEU A 387 44.47 9.69 -0.79
C LEU A 387 43.60 8.61 -0.14
N VAL A 388 42.34 8.48 -0.58
CA VAL A 388 41.44 7.45 -0.07
C VAL A 388 41.98 6.06 -0.41
N VAL A 389 42.42 5.86 -1.66
CA VAL A 389 43.00 4.58 -2.12
C VAL A 389 44.24 4.21 -1.28
N SER A 390 45.13 5.17 -0.99
CA SER A 390 46.34 4.89 -0.20
C SER A 390 46.05 4.60 1.27
N ILE A 391 45.02 5.21 1.84
CA ILE A 391 44.57 4.90 3.21
C ILE A 391 43.87 3.54 3.23
N ALA A 392 42.93 3.30 2.32
CA ALA A 392 42.18 2.04 2.22
C ALA A 392 43.13 0.85 2.05
N LYS A 393 44.15 0.94 1.18
CA LYS A 393 45.12 -0.15 0.96
C LYS A 393 45.84 -0.59 2.24
N ARG A 394 46.00 0.28 3.24
CA ARG A 394 46.60 -0.07 4.54
C ARG A 394 45.64 -0.78 5.50
N HIS A 395 44.34 -0.70 5.25
CA HIS A 395 43.29 -1.24 6.12
C HIS A 395 42.55 -2.45 5.51
N VAL A 396 42.83 -2.80 4.26
CA VAL A 396 42.32 -4.02 3.63
C VAL A 396 42.88 -5.25 4.34
N SER A 397 41.99 -6.08 4.87
CA SER A 397 42.31 -7.45 5.31
C SER A 397 41.98 -8.44 4.18
N ALA A 398 42.57 -9.64 4.19
CA ALA A 398 42.42 -10.64 3.12
C ALA A 398 40.96 -10.96 2.74
N ASP A 399 40.02 -10.83 3.69
CA ASP A 399 38.59 -11.13 3.49
C ASP A 399 37.72 -9.92 3.12
N GLN A 400 38.26 -8.68 3.12
CA GLN A 400 37.46 -7.47 2.87
C GLN A 400 37.42 -7.06 1.39
N ASN A 401 36.24 -6.66 0.93
CA ASN A 401 36.07 -6.11 -0.41
C ASN A 401 36.69 -4.71 -0.48
N PHE A 402 37.85 -4.60 -1.14
CA PHE A 402 38.58 -3.34 -1.29
C PHE A 402 37.70 -2.20 -1.86
N PHE A 403 36.77 -2.50 -2.76
CA PHE A 403 35.89 -1.51 -3.38
C PHE A 403 34.90 -0.88 -2.39
N GLU A 404 34.39 -1.66 -1.44
CA GLU A 404 33.48 -1.16 -0.40
C GLU A 404 34.22 -0.19 0.51
N LEU A 405 35.44 -0.53 0.92
CA LEU A 405 36.27 0.33 1.76
C LEU A 405 36.65 1.63 1.05
N VAL A 406 37.01 1.57 -0.24
CA VAL A 406 37.27 2.77 -1.05
C VAL A 406 36.01 3.63 -1.19
N SER A 407 34.84 3.02 -1.39
CA SER A 407 33.57 3.74 -1.52
C SER A 407 33.16 4.44 -0.21
N ASP A 408 33.28 3.75 0.93
CA ASP A 408 33.03 4.32 2.26
C ASP A 408 34.03 5.44 2.61
N GLY A 409 35.29 5.26 2.20
CA GLY A 409 36.34 6.28 2.31
C GLY A 409 36.05 7.52 1.45
N ASN A 410 35.54 7.33 0.23
CA ASN A 410 35.15 8.43 -0.66
C ASN A 410 33.98 9.24 -0.06
N MET A 411 33.02 8.57 0.56
CA MET A 411 31.93 9.27 1.27
C MET A 411 32.46 10.11 2.44
N SER A 412 33.45 9.60 3.18
CA SER A 412 34.12 10.35 4.25
C SER A 412 34.92 11.53 3.73
N LEU A 413 35.60 11.37 2.57
CA LEU A 413 36.30 12.45 1.89
C LEU A 413 35.34 13.59 1.52
N LEU A 414 34.19 13.28 0.92
CA LEU A 414 33.20 14.29 0.53
C LEU A 414 32.68 15.09 1.73
N ARG A 415 32.41 14.42 2.86
CA ARG A 415 32.03 15.08 4.13
C ARG A 415 33.17 15.91 4.71
N ALA A 416 34.42 15.48 4.54
CA ALA A 416 35.59 16.23 4.97
C ALA A 416 35.74 17.53 4.15
N ILE A 417 35.48 17.48 2.83
CA ILE A 417 35.51 18.66 1.96
C ILE A 417 34.49 19.71 2.44
N GLU A 418 33.27 19.29 2.80
CA GLU A 418 32.21 20.19 3.29
C GLU A 418 32.57 20.90 4.60
N LYS A 419 33.36 20.26 5.46
CA LYS A 419 33.69 20.75 6.81
C LYS A 419 35.08 21.37 6.93
N PHE A 420 35.87 21.36 5.86
CA PHE A 420 37.24 21.83 5.91
C PHE A 420 37.32 23.35 5.90
N ASP A 421 38.04 23.90 6.89
CA ASP A 421 38.27 25.33 7.02
C ASP A 421 39.65 25.71 6.48
N PHE A 422 39.67 26.37 5.32
CA PHE A 422 40.91 26.83 4.69
C PHE A 422 41.61 27.95 5.48
N ALA A 423 40.91 28.68 6.35
CA ALA A 423 41.49 29.79 7.10
C ALA A 423 42.48 29.32 8.18
N ARG A 424 42.38 28.05 8.60
CA ARG A 424 43.28 27.44 9.60
C ARG A 424 44.69 27.15 9.05
N GLY A 425 44.91 27.25 7.74
CA GLY A 425 46.24 27.11 7.12
C GLY A 425 46.81 25.68 7.10
N ASN A 426 46.12 24.68 7.65
CA ASN A 426 46.50 23.27 7.59
C ASN A 426 46.29 22.71 6.16
N LYS A 427 47.05 21.68 5.77
CA LYS A 427 46.77 20.96 4.53
C LYS A 427 45.49 20.14 4.66
N PHE A 428 44.68 20.12 3.61
CA PHE A 428 43.45 19.33 3.55
C PHE A 428 43.74 17.83 3.74
N SER A 429 44.84 17.32 3.19
CA SER A 429 45.23 15.91 3.32
C SER A 429 45.35 15.45 4.78
N THR A 430 45.83 16.31 5.69
CA THR A 430 45.93 16.01 7.12
C THR A 430 44.54 15.81 7.74
N TYR A 431 43.62 16.72 7.46
CA TYR A 431 42.26 16.66 7.98
C TYR A 431 41.46 15.49 7.36
N ALA A 432 41.54 15.33 6.04
CA ALA A 432 40.88 14.27 5.30
C ALA A 432 41.35 12.89 5.76
N SER A 433 42.66 12.71 6.00
CA SER A 433 43.21 11.43 6.47
C SER A 433 42.61 11.01 7.81
N TRP A 434 42.48 11.96 8.75
CA TRP A 434 41.87 11.68 10.04
C TRP A 434 40.38 11.36 9.92
N ALA A 435 39.65 12.10 9.08
CA ALA A 435 38.22 11.85 8.85
C ALA A 435 37.97 10.45 8.25
N ILE A 436 38.77 10.05 7.26
CA ILE A 436 38.69 8.73 6.62
C ILE A 436 39.04 7.63 7.63
N MET A 437 40.16 7.77 8.35
CA MET A 437 40.60 6.79 9.34
C MET A 437 39.58 6.63 10.47
N LYS A 438 38.99 7.73 10.95
CA LYS A 438 37.93 7.69 11.97
C LYS A 438 36.68 6.97 11.48
N ASN A 439 36.29 7.13 10.22
CA ASN A 439 35.15 6.41 9.67
C ASN A 439 35.46 4.91 9.55
N PHE A 440 36.63 4.54 9.02
CA PHE A 440 37.07 3.14 8.93
C PHE A 440 37.13 2.46 10.29
N ALA A 441 37.63 3.14 11.32
CA ALA A 441 37.62 2.61 12.69
C ALA A 441 36.21 2.33 13.23
N ARG A 442 35.17 2.96 12.67
CA ARG A 442 33.76 2.75 13.03
C ARG A 442 33.06 1.71 12.17
N THR A 443 33.30 1.69 10.86
CA THR A 443 32.61 0.82 9.89
C THR A 443 33.19 -0.59 9.88
N ILE A 444 34.52 -0.71 9.89
CA ILE A 444 35.22 -2.01 9.81
C ILE A 444 34.77 -2.99 10.92
N PRO A 445 34.72 -2.65 12.21
CA PRO A 445 34.29 -3.59 13.25
C PRO A 445 32.82 -4.01 13.14
N GLY A 446 31.96 -3.13 12.62
CA GLY A 446 30.55 -3.41 12.41
C GLY A 446 30.33 -4.42 11.28
N GLU A 447 31.05 -4.25 10.17
CA GLU A 447 31.03 -5.19 9.05
C GLU A 447 31.56 -6.57 9.44
N PHE A 448 32.67 -6.64 10.18
CA PHE A 448 33.17 -7.92 10.71
C PHE A 448 32.10 -8.63 11.56
N LYS A 449 31.48 -7.93 12.53
CA LYS A 449 30.41 -8.51 13.36
C LYS A 449 29.18 -8.93 12.57
N HIS A 450 28.86 -8.25 11.48
CA HIS A 450 27.75 -8.60 10.61
C HIS A 450 28.08 -9.85 9.80
N ARG A 451 29.27 -9.87 9.18
CA ARG A 451 29.75 -11.02 8.40
C ARG A 451 29.91 -12.27 9.26
N ASP A 452 30.47 -12.16 10.47
CA ASP A 452 30.58 -13.29 11.40
C ASP A 452 29.22 -13.86 11.80
N ARG A 453 28.19 -13.01 11.93
CA ARG A 453 26.83 -13.45 12.25
C ARG A 453 26.12 -14.14 11.09
N PHE A 454 26.44 -13.77 9.86
CA PHE A 454 25.74 -14.25 8.65
C PHE A 454 26.61 -15.15 7.76
N ARG A 455 27.77 -15.59 8.25
CA ARG A 455 28.60 -16.59 7.58
C ARG A 455 27.93 -17.97 7.68
N THR A 456 27.15 -18.33 6.66
CA THR A 456 26.68 -19.71 6.47
C THR A 456 27.85 -20.54 5.97
N SER A 457 28.31 -21.47 6.80
CA SER A 457 29.42 -22.42 6.63
C SER A 457 30.84 -21.90 6.88
N HIS A 458 31.52 -22.54 7.83
CA HIS A 458 32.95 -22.81 7.73
C HIS A 458 33.08 -24.14 6.97
N ASP A 459 32.92 -24.15 5.64
CA ASP A 459 33.07 -25.38 4.85
C ASP A 459 34.40 -26.10 5.14
N GLU A 460 35.45 -25.35 5.46
CA GLU A 460 36.78 -25.90 5.74
C GLU A 460 36.91 -26.59 7.11
N LEU A 461 36.14 -26.18 8.14
CA LEU A 461 36.19 -26.82 9.47
C LEU A 461 35.35 -28.10 9.54
N PHE A 462 34.25 -28.16 8.77
CA PHE A 462 33.45 -29.38 8.65
C PHE A 462 34.20 -30.50 7.93
N ALA A 463 35.09 -30.17 6.99
CA ALA A 463 35.94 -31.16 6.33
C ALA A 463 37.09 -31.69 7.22
N ALA A 464 37.52 -30.92 8.23
CA ALA A 464 38.66 -31.27 9.08
C ALA A 464 38.31 -32.15 10.28
N THR A 465 37.03 -32.25 10.64
CA THR A 465 36.58 -33.00 11.83
C THR A 465 35.93 -34.30 11.39
N GLU A 466 36.69 -35.38 11.28
CA GLU A 466 36.11 -36.73 11.14
C GLU A 466 35.23 -37.04 12.35
N GLU A 467 33.91 -37.11 12.14
CA GLU A 467 32.97 -37.51 13.18
C GLU A 467 33.13 -39.03 13.42
N ARG A 468 33.99 -39.42 14.38
CA ARG A 468 34.10 -40.81 14.83
C ARG A 468 32.88 -41.18 15.68
N ARG A 469 31.74 -41.44 15.02
CA ARG A 469 30.63 -42.14 15.67
C ARG A 469 31.01 -43.60 15.80
N ASP A 470 31.54 -43.98 16.96
CA ASP A 470 31.71 -45.39 17.29
C ASP A 470 30.34 -46.09 17.22
N ASN A 471 30.32 -47.29 16.62
CA ASN A 471 29.07 -48.00 16.31
C ASN A 471 28.28 -48.23 17.62
N PRO A 472 27.06 -47.69 17.76
CA PRO A 472 26.29 -47.75 19.01
C PRO A 472 26.03 -49.19 19.48
N LEU A 473 26.00 -50.16 18.55
CA LEU A 473 25.87 -51.58 18.88
C LEU A 473 27.06 -52.13 19.70
N ILE A 474 28.27 -51.63 19.43
CA ILE A 474 29.50 -52.07 20.13
C ILE A 474 29.47 -51.56 21.57
N HIS A 475 29.05 -50.30 21.77
CA HIS A 475 28.90 -49.74 23.12
C HIS A 475 27.84 -50.47 23.92
N GLU A 476 26.69 -50.77 23.32
CA GLU A 476 25.62 -51.51 24.00
C GLU A 476 26.06 -52.93 24.39
N SER A 477 26.75 -53.65 23.50
CA SER A 477 27.28 -54.98 23.80
C SER A 477 28.33 -54.92 24.91
N ALA A 478 29.28 -53.98 24.83
CA ALA A 478 30.32 -53.83 25.85
C ALA A 478 29.73 -53.47 27.22
N GLN A 479 28.66 -52.69 27.25
CA GLN A 479 27.94 -52.35 28.48
C GLN A 479 27.22 -53.56 29.08
N LYS A 480 26.51 -54.36 28.28
CA LYS A 480 25.88 -55.62 28.74
C LYS A 480 26.91 -56.59 29.30
N ASP A 481 28.07 -56.70 28.65
CA ASP A 481 29.16 -57.55 29.14
C ASP A 481 29.72 -57.06 30.48
N ARG A 482 29.82 -55.73 30.69
CA ARG A 482 30.23 -55.14 31.97
C ARG A 482 29.21 -55.41 33.07
N GLU A 483 27.93 -55.21 32.81
CA GLU A 483 26.85 -55.47 33.76
C GLU A 483 26.79 -56.95 34.19
N ALA A 484 26.96 -57.87 33.24
CA ALA A 484 27.02 -59.30 33.53
C ALA A 484 28.21 -59.66 34.42
N LYS A 485 29.39 -59.07 34.18
CA LYS A 485 30.58 -59.26 35.03
C LYS A 485 30.39 -58.71 36.43
N ILE A 486 29.85 -57.50 36.58
CA ILE A 486 29.56 -56.91 37.90
C ILE A 486 28.57 -57.80 38.67
N THR A 487 27.52 -58.27 38.02
CA THR A 487 26.52 -59.16 38.63
C THR A 487 27.15 -60.47 39.13
N ARG A 488 28.07 -61.05 38.35
CA ARG A 488 28.82 -62.25 38.78
C ARG A 488 29.68 -61.99 40.01
N LEU A 489 30.41 -60.87 40.05
CA LEU A 489 31.24 -60.51 41.20
C LEU A 489 30.42 -60.26 42.46
N LEU A 490 29.27 -59.61 42.34
CA LEU A 490 28.37 -59.32 43.47
C LEU A 490 27.86 -60.60 44.14
N ARG A 491 27.68 -61.71 43.41
CA ARG A 491 27.27 -63.01 43.98
C ARG A 491 28.31 -63.66 44.88
N LYS A 492 29.57 -63.19 44.89
CA LYS A 492 30.61 -63.66 45.82
C LYS A 492 30.54 -62.97 47.20
N LEU A 493 29.69 -61.95 47.34
CA LEU A 493 29.42 -61.28 48.61
C LEU A 493 28.29 -61.98 49.36
N ASP A 494 28.29 -61.82 50.68
CA ASP A 494 27.17 -62.29 51.51
C ASP A 494 25.93 -61.43 51.21
N GLU A 495 24.71 -61.95 51.39
CA GLU A 495 23.46 -61.26 51.01
C GLU A 495 23.37 -59.82 51.57
N ARG A 496 23.76 -59.63 52.83
CA ARG A 496 23.78 -58.29 53.46
C ARG A 496 24.84 -57.36 52.87
N GLU A 497 26.00 -57.90 52.49
CA GLU A 497 27.07 -57.13 51.83
C GLU A 497 26.65 -56.73 50.41
N GLN A 498 26.05 -57.67 49.66
CA GLN A 498 25.55 -57.43 48.31
C GLN A 498 24.48 -56.34 48.31
N GLN A 499 23.51 -56.41 49.23
CA GLN A 499 22.44 -55.41 49.35
C GLN A 499 22.98 -54.02 49.69
N ILE A 500 23.95 -53.93 50.60
CA ILE A 500 24.59 -52.65 50.95
C ILE A 500 25.31 -52.06 49.73
N VAL A 501 26.08 -52.87 48.99
CA VAL A 501 26.82 -52.39 47.81
C VAL A 501 25.85 -52.02 46.67
N SER A 502 24.80 -52.81 46.42
CA SER A 502 23.83 -52.50 45.37
C SER A 502 23.08 -51.20 45.65
N SER A 503 22.58 -51.00 46.88
CA SER A 503 21.86 -49.79 47.26
C SER A 503 22.76 -48.56 47.34
N ARG A 504 24.01 -48.72 47.80
CA ARG A 504 24.98 -47.62 47.92
C ARG A 504 25.42 -47.06 46.57
N PHE A 505 25.60 -47.94 45.59
CA PHE A 505 26.12 -47.58 44.25
C PHE A 505 25.04 -47.59 43.16
N GLY A 506 23.78 -47.88 43.50
CA GLY A 506 22.65 -47.86 42.54
C GLY A 506 22.75 -48.95 41.46
N LEU A 507 23.35 -50.11 41.77
CA LEU A 507 23.66 -51.15 40.78
C LEU A 507 22.43 -51.92 40.31
N ASP A 508 21.30 -51.80 41.00
CA ASP A 508 20.03 -52.44 40.60
C ASP A 508 19.26 -51.63 39.53
N HIS A 509 19.78 -50.46 39.13
CA HIS A 509 19.20 -49.54 38.14
C HIS A 509 17.75 -49.09 38.43
N SER A 510 17.20 -49.51 39.57
CA SER A 510 15.83 -49.25 39.99
C SER A 510 15.74 -48.07 40.96
N LYS A 511 16.83 -47.76 41.66
CA LYS A 511 16.94 -46.66 42.62
C LYS A 511 18.25 -45.90 42.44
N GLU A 512 18.22 -44.61 42.73
CA GLU A 512 19.43 -43.79 42.82
C GLU A 512 20.35 -44.27 43.96
N PRO A 513 21.69 -44.08 43.83
CA PRO A 513 22.64 -44.48 44.85
C PRO A 513 22.35 -43.78 46.19
N LEU A 514 22.09 -44.57 47.23
CA LEU A 514 21.77 -44.08 48.57
C LEU A 514 23.04 -43.70 49.35
N THR A 515 22.91 -42.79 50.31
CA THR A 515 23.98 -42.46 51.25
C THR A 515 24.12 -43.51 52.36
N LEU A 516 25.28 -43.60 53.01
CA LEU A 516 25.53 -44.54 54.12
C LEU A 516 24.52 -44.39 55.28
N LYS A 517 23.97 -43.19 55.48
CA LYS A 517 22.96 -42.93 56.52
C LYS A 517 21.61 -43.52 56.13
N GLU A 518 21.23 -43.39 54.86
CA GLU A 518 19.97 -43.91 54.32
C GLU A 518 19.99 -45.44 54.25
N VAL A 519 21.08 -46.03 53.77
CA VAL A 519 21.26 -47.50 53.78
C VAL A 519 21.24 -48.02 55.23
N GLY A 520 21.83 -47.28 56.17
CA GLY A 520 21.78 -47.62 57.60
C GLY A 520 20.36 -47.59 58.17
N ALA A 521 19.56 -46.59 57.80
CA ALA A 521 18.16 -46.50 58.21
C ALA A 521 17.31 -47.65 57.64
N GLU A 522 17.52 -48.04 56.38
CA GLU A 522 16.82 -49.17 55.74
C GLU A 522 17.19 -50.52 56.38
N MET A 523 18.47 -50.71 56.70
CA MET A 523 18.99 -51.97 57.26
C MET A 523 18.95 -52.05 58.80
N GLY A 524 18.42 -51.02 59.47
CA GLY A 524 18.32 -50.96 60.93
C GLY A 524 19.66 -50.92 61.67
N VAL A 525 20.72 -50.36 61.05
CA VAL A 525 22.08 -50.31 61.61
C VAL A 525 22.70 -48.92 61.51
N THR A 526 23.71 -48.64 62.33
CA THR A 526 24.37 -47.33 62.34
C THR A 526 25.15 -47.07 61.03
N LYS A 527 25.28 -45.79 60.67
CA LYS A 527 26.07 -45.34 59.50
C LYS A 527 27.49 -45.92 59.50
N GLU A 528 28.16 -45.93 60.65
CA GLU A 528 29.52 -46.47 60.77
C GLU A 528 29.55 -47.99 60.56
N ARG A 529 28.50 -48.70 60.97
CA ARG A 529 28.39 -50.13 60.71
C ARG A 529 28.24 -50.42 59.22
N ILE A 530 27.44 -49.65 58.48
CA ILE A 530 27.35 -49.75 57.02
C ILE A 530 28.70 -49.49 56.37
N ARG A 531 29.42 -48.44 56.78
CA ARG A 531 30.75 -48.11 56.26
C ARG A 531 31.75 -49.25 56.45
N GLN A 532 31.75 -49.89 57.62
CA GLN A 532 32.63 -51.04 57.89
C GLN A 532 32.30 -52.23 56.97
N ILE A 533 31.02 -52.52 56.77
CA ILE A 533 30.57 -53.61 55.90
C ILE A 533 30.89 -53.29 54.43
N GLU A 534 30.66 -52.06 53.97
CA GLU A 534 31.03 -51.58 52.63
C GLU A 534 32.52 -51.77 52.36
N VAL A 535 33.40 -51.33 53.28
CA VAL A 535 34.85 -51.48 53.10
C VAL A 535 35.26 -52.95 53.00
N ARG A 536 34.66 -53.83 53.83
CA ARG A 536 34.90 -55.27 53.76
C ARG A 536 34.42 -55.85 52.42
N ALA A 537 33.21 -55.49 51.99
CA ALA A 537 32.63 -55.94 50.73
C ALA A 537 33.45 -55.49 49.52
N LEU A 538 33.89 -54.23 49.47
CA LEU A 538 34.75 -53.70 48.39
C LEU A 538 36.10 -54.41 48.34
N ASN A 539 36.68 -54.78 49.49
CA ASN A 539 37.92 -55.55 49.51
C ASN A 539 37.71 -56.99 49.00
N LYS A 540 36.60 -57.64 49.35
CA LYS A 540 36.21 -58.94 48.77
C LYS A 540 36.01 -58.84 47.25
N LEU A 541 35.32 -57.81 46.77
CA LEU A 541 35.12 -57.58 45.33
C LEU A 541 36.44 -57.32 44.60
N ARG A 542 37.37 -56.56 45.18
CA ARG A 542 38.71 -56.36 44.60
C ARG A 542 39.50 -57.67 44.48
N ALA A 543 39.41 -58.54 45.49
CA ALA A 543 40.04 -59.86 45.43
C ALA A 543 39.40 -60.73 44.34
N ALA A 544 38.06 -60.76 44.27
CA ALA A 544 37.32 -61.48 43.25
C ALA A 544 37.60 -60.98 41.82
N ALA A 545 37.72 -59.67 41.62
CA ALA A 545 38.01 -59.07 40.32
C ALA A 545 39.43 -59.44 39.83
N LYS A 546 40.41 -59.51 40.75
CA LYS A 546 41.77 -59.99 40.43
C LYS A 546 41.78 -61.47 40.03
N GLU A 547 41.00 -62.30 40.71
CA GLU A 547 40.87 -63.72 40.39
C GLU A 547 40.24 -63.94 39.00
N GLU A 548 39.20 -63.17 38.66
CA GLU A 548 38.52 -63.26 37.36
C GLU A 548 39.26 -62.51 36.23
N LYS A 549 40.47 -61.99 36.49
CA LYS A 549 41.29 -61.21 35.54
C LYS A 549 40.52 -60.07 34.88
N ILE A 550 39.61 -59.43 35.61
CA ILE A 550 38.94 -58.23 35.13
C ILE A 550 39.93 -57.08 35.25
N SER A 551 40.28 -56.46 34.12
CA SER A 551 41.13 -55.27 34.09
C SER A 551 40.48 -54.16 34.91
N LEU A 552 41.08 -53.77 36.04
CA LEU A 552 40.64 -52.68 36.91
C LEU A 552 41.28 -51.34 36.54
N GLU A 553 41.78 -51.19 35.31
CA GLU A 553 42.28 -49.91 34.81
C GLU A 553 41.09 -48.96 34.63
N ILE A 554 41.15 -47.82 35.33
CA ILE A 554 40.17 -46.71 35.28
C ILE A 554 40.57 -45.76 34.16
#